data_AF-A0A2K6FA48-F1
#
_entry.id   AF-A0A2K6FA48-F1
#
_cell.length_a   1.000
_cell.length_b   1.000
_cell.length_c   1.000
_cell.angle_alpha   90.00
_cell.angle_beta   90.00
_cell.angle_gamma   90.00
#
_symmetry.space_group_name_H-M   'P 1'
#
loop_
_entity.id
_entity.type
_entity.pdbx_description
1 polymer ?
#
loop_
_entity_poly.entity_id
_entity_poly.type
_entity_poly.pdbx_seq_one_letter_code
_entity_poly.pdbx_strand_id
1 'polypeptide(L)'
;MQLRFARLLEHATAPTRGSARAVGYDLYSAYDYTIPSMEKTVVKTDIQIALPSGCYGRVAPHSGLAAKHFTDVGAGVIDEDYRGNVGCCLVFLYTITNSFSIRL
;
A
#
# COMPACT_ATOMS: atom_id res chain seq x y z
N MET A 1 -8.53 -21.54 -3.65
CA MET A 1 -7.34 -20.65 -3.63
C MET A 1 -7.61 -19.52 -2.65
N GLN A 2 -6.74 -19.27 -1.69
CA GLN A 2 -6.94 -18.24 -0.66
C GLN A 2 -5.67 -17.41 -0.51
N LEU A 3 -5.80 -16.08 -0.54
CA LEU A 3 -4.75 -15.15 -0.13
C LEU A 3 -4.62 -15.21 1.39
N ARG A 4 -3.41 -15.43 1.90
CA ARG A 4 -3.12 -15.42 3.34
C ARG A 4 -2.28 -14.21 3.69
N PHE A 5 -2.46 -13.70 4.90
CA PHE A 5 -1.62 -12.65 5.46
C PHE A 5 -1.33 -12.93 6.93
N ALA A 6 -0.26 -12.34 7.43
CA ALA A 6 0.04 -12.28 8.86
C ALA A 6 0.52 -10.88 9.22
N ARG A 7 0.14 -10.41 10.41
CA ARG A 7 0.68 -9.18 11.00
C ARG A 7 2.06 -9.47 11.57
N LEU A 8 3.02 -8.62 11.26
CA LEU A 8 4.39 -8.68 11.79
C LEU A 8 4.48 -7.97 13.14
N LEU A 9 3.68 -6.92 13.34
CA LEU A 9 3.61 -6.12 14.57
C LEU A 9 2.15 -5.83 14.94
N GLU A 10 1.92 -5.40 16.20
CA GLU A 10 0.57 -5.25 16.77
C GLU A 10 -0.25 -4.14 16.11
N HIS A 11 0.39 -3.05 15.71
CA HIS A 11 -0.25 -1.89 15.07
C HIS A 11 -0.54 -2.09 13.58
N ALA A 12 -0.15 -3.24 13.01
CA ALA A 12 -0.50 -3.57 11.63
C ALA A 12 -2.02 -3.80 11.50
N THR A 13 -2.62 -3.20 10.48
CA THR A 13 -4.06 -3.35 10.20
C THR A 13 -4.29 -4.41 9.14
N ALA A 14 -5.30 -5.27 9.37
CA ALA A 14 -5.68 -6.31 8.41
C ALA A 14 -6.20 -5.69 7.11
N PRO A 15 -5.78 -6.17 5.92
CA PRO A 15 -6.32 -5.70 4.65
C PRO A 15 -7.83 -5.91 4.57
N THR A 16 -8.56 -4.91 4.07
CA THR A 16 -10.00 -5.00 3.89
C THR A 16 -10.37 -5.01 2.42
N ARG A 17 -11.62 -5.37 2.11
CA ARG A 17 -12.13 -5.32 0.75
C ARG A 17 -13.40 -4.50 0.73
N GLY A 18 -13.43 -3.43 -0.08
CA GLY A 18 -14.57 -2.49 -0.09
C GLY A 18 -15.91 -3.09 -0.54
N SER A 19 -15.90 -4.20 -1.29
CA SER A 19 -17.12 -4.95 -1.60
C SER A 19 -16.82 -6.40 -1.96
N ALA A 20 -17.85 -7.25 -2.08
CA ALA A 20 -17.68 -8.63 -2.53
C ALA A 20 -17.06 -8.75 -3.95
N ARG A 21 -17.22 -7.72 -4.79
CA ARG A 21 -16.74 -7.68 -6.19
C ARG A 21 -15.51 -6.78 -6.38
N ALA A 22 -14.96 -6.21 -5.31
CA ALA A 22 -13.77 -5.38 -5.44
C ALA A 22 -12.57 -6.24 -5.87
N VAL A 23 -11.76 -5.69 -6.77
CA VAL A 23 -10.62 -6.39 -7.37
C VAL A 23 -9.43 -6.48 -6.41
N GLY A 24 -9.25 -5.46 -5.56
CA GLY A 24 -8.11 -5.34 -4.66
C GLY A 24 -8.51 -5.36 -3.19
N TYR A 25 -7.51 -5.50 -2.34
CA TYR A 25 -7.60 -5.25 -0.90
C TYR A 25 -6.98 -3.89 -0.60
N ASP A 26 -7.61 -3.13 0.29
CA ASP A 26 -7.05 -1.89 0.81
C ASP A 26 -5.91 -2.23 1.77
N LEU A 27 -4.77 -1.56 1.56
CA LEU A 27 -3.60 -1.65 2.42
C LEU A 27 -3.53 -0.43 3.32
N TYR A 28 -3.09 -0.65 4.55
CA TYR A 28 -3.02 0.38 5.57
C TYR A 28 -1.58 0.64 5.94
N SER A 29 -1.27 1.91 6.17
CA SER A 29 0.00 2.27 6.78
C SER A 29 0.07 1.74 8.20
N ALA A 30 1.26 1.29 8.59
CA ALA A 30 1.58 0.93 9.97
C ALA A 30 2.16 2.13 10.74
N TYR A 31 2.51 3.22 10.08
CA TYR A 31 3.17 4.38 10.70
C TYR A 31 2.63 5.70 10.16
N ASP A 32 2.91 6.77 10.87
CA ASP A 32 2.72 8.13 10.37
C ASP A 32 3.82 8.51 9.37
N TYR A 33 3.43 9.16 8.28
CA TYR A 33 4.35 9.67 7.27
C TYR A 33 3.97 11.09 6.87
N THR A 34 4.97 11.94 6.65
CA THR A 34 4.83 13.21 5.93
C THR A 34 5.67 13.12 4.68
N ILE A 35 5.04 13.21 3.51
CA ILE A 35 5.70 13.13 2.21
C ILE A 35 5.72 14.52 1.60
N PRO A 36 6.90 15.14 1.43
CA PRO A 36 7.02 16.42 0.75
C PRO A 36 6.61 16.36 -0.72
N SER A 37 6.23 17.52 -1.25
CA SER A 37 6.02 17.75 -2.67
C SER A 37 7.16 17.16 -3.53
N MET A 38 6.80 16.45 -4.60
CA MET A 38 7.72 15.83 -5.56
C MET A 38 8.64 14.76 -4.97
N GLU A 39 8.30 14.17 -3.81
CA GLU A 39 9.05 13.09 -3.18
C GLU A 39 8.30 11.75 -3.20
N LYS A 40 9.04 10.70 -2.83
CA LYS A 40 8.53 9.34 -2.66
C LYS A 40 9.01 8.74 -1.35
N THR A 41 8.20 7.87 -0.76
CA THR A 41 8.58 7.09 0.42
C THR A 41 8.05 5.66 0.34
N VAL A 42 8.71 4.73 1.03
CA VAL A 42 8.20 3.37 1.21
C VAL A 42 7.38 3.33 2.49
N VAL A 43 6.06 3.40 2.34
CA VAL A 43 5.09 3.27 3.42
C VAL A 43 4.98 1.81 3.82
N LYS A 44 5.39 1.48 5.05
CA LYS A 44 5.33 0.12 5.57
C LYS A 44 3.93 -0.21 6.05
N THR A 45 3.51 -1.44 5.82
CA THR A 45 2.21 -1.97 6.26
C THR A 45 2.31 -2.91 7.47
N ASP A 46 3.52 -3.42 7.74
CA ASP A 46 3.81 -4.44 8.74
C ASP A 46 2.92 -5.69 8.63
N ILE A 47 2.49 -6.00 7.40
CA ILE A 47 1.95 -7.30 7.05
C ILE A 47 2.90 -8.02 6.12
N GLN A 48 2.88 -9.35 6.20
CA GLN A 48 3.42 -10.22 5.16
C GLN A 48 2.25 -10.96 4.50
N ILE A 49 2.40 -11.31 3.23
CA ILE A 49 1.39 -12.05 2.47
C ILE A 49 1.96 -13.34 1.89
N ALA A 50 1.08 -14.31 1.68
CA ALA A 50 1.36 -15.49 0.89
C ALA A 50 0.32 -15.55 -0.24
N LEU A 51 0.78 -15.29 -1.45
CA LEU A 51 -0.05 -15.24 -2.65
C LEU A 51 -0.51 -16.66 -3.04
N PRO A 52 -1.69 -16.79 -3.65
CA PRO A 52 -2.10 -18.01 -4.36
C PRO A 52 -1.09 -18.39 -5.44
N SER A 53 -0.96 -19.68 -5.74
CA SER A 53 0.07 -20.12 -6.68
C SER A 53 -0.15 -19.66 -8.12
N GLY A 54 0.92 -19.28 -8.84
CA GLY A 54 0.83 -18.84 -10.23
C GLY A 54 0.25 -17.43 -10.41
N CYS A 55 0.32 -16.59 -9.38
CA CYS A 55 0.00 -15.17 -9.47
C CYS A 55 1.02 -14.30 -8.72
N TYR A 56 1.07 -13.03 -9.09
CA TYR A 56 1.83 -12.01 -8.38
C TYR A 56 0.87 -11.00 -7.72
N GLY A 57 1.33 -10.33 -6.68
CA GLY A 57 0.61 -9.23 -6.05
C GLY A 57 0.92 -7.92 -6.75
N ARG A 58 -0.11 -7.11 -7.05
CA ARG A 58 0.07 -5.74 -7.56
C ARG A 58 -0.40 -4.72 -6.53
N VAL A 59 0.50 -3.90 -6.01
CA VAL A 59 0.15 -2.68 -5.28
C VAL A 59 -0.25 -1.63 -6.31
N ALA A 60 -1.44 -1.07 -6.16
CA ALA A 60 -2.04 -0.15 -7.12
C ALA A 60 -2.47 1.14 -6.43
N PRO A 61 -2.49 2.29 -7.13
CA PRO A 61 -2.99 3.53 -6.58
C PRO A 61 -4.48 3.44 -6.27
N HIS A 62 -4.87 3.97 -5.10
CA HIS A 62 -6.28 4.14 -4.75
C HIS A 62 -6.83 5.37 -5.48
N SER A 63 -7.83 5.17 -6.36
CA SER A 63 -8.32 6.21 -7.27
C SER A 63 -8.77 7.49 -6.55
N GLY A 64 -9.39 7.37 -5.37
CA GLY A 64 -9.81 8.51 -4.57
C GLY A 64 -8.64 9.34 -4.03
N LEU A 65 -7.50 8.71 -3.70
CA LEU A 65 -6.30 9.42 -3.25
C LEU A 65 -5.59 10.06 -4.44
N ALA A 66 -5.43 9.32 -5.53
CA ALA A 66 -4.83 9.82 -6.75
C ALA A 66 -5.56 11.06 -7.30
N ALA A 67 -6.89 11.03 -7.34
CA ALA A 67 -7.69 12.15 -7.85
C ALA A 67 -7.66 13.39 -6.94
N LYS A 68 -7.58 13.22 -5.62
CA LYS A 68 -7.65 14.34 -4.65
C LYS A 68 -6.29 14.92 -4.30
N HIS A 69 -5.26 14.08 -4.26
CA HIS A 69 -3.95 14.41 -3.71
C HIS A 69 -2.82 14.18 -4.71
N PHE A 70 -3.10 13.81 -5.95
CA PHE A 70 -2.08 13.60 -6.98
C PHE A 70 -0.97 12.64 -6.53
N THR A 71 -1.40 11.57 -5.86
CA THR A 71 -0.54 10.47 -5.40
C THR A 71 -0.52 9.34 -6.41
N ASP A 72 0.63 8.68 -6.56
CA ASP A 72 0.77 7.47 -7.36
C ASP A 72 1.56 6.40 -6.59
N VAL A 73 1.52 5.15 -7.07
CA VAL A 73 2.29 4.04 -6.51
C VAL A 73 3.37 3.64 -7.50
N GLY A 74 4.62 3.83 -7.10
CA GLY A 74 5.77 3.27 -7.80
C GLY A 74 6.00 1.80 -7.45
N ALA A 75 6.82 1.12 -8.26
CA ALA A 75 7.09 -0.31 -8.09
C ALA A 75 5.78 -1.13 -8.00
N GLY A 76 5.60 -1.90 -6.93
CA GLY A 76 4.32 -2.53 -6.62
C GLY A 76 4.14 -3.95 -7.16
N VAL A 77 5.18 -4.58 -7.70
CA VAL A 77 5.18 -6.04 -7.97
C VAL A 77 5.62 -6.76 -6.70
N ILE A 78 4.78 -7.68 -6.23
CA ILE A 78 5.08 -8.59 -5.12
C ILE A 78 5.16 -10.00 -5.68
N ASP A 79 6.34 -10.59 -5.61
CA ASP A 79 6.60 -11.94 -6.10
C ASP A 79 5.88 -13.01 -5.26
N GLU A 80 5.55 -14.15 -5.88
CA GLU A 80 4.81 -15.26 -5.26
C GLU A 80 5.52 -15.81 -4.01
N ASP A 81 6.85 -15.82 -4.00
CA ASP A 81 7.71 -16.33 -2.93
C ASP A 81 8.14 -15.25 -1.92
N TYR A 82 7.73 -14.00 -2.11
CA TYR A 82 8.04 -12.91 -1.18
C TYR A 82 7.34 -13.12 0.16
N ARG A 83 8.10 -13.10 1.26
CA ARG A 83 7.61 -13.23 2.65
C ARG A 83 8.03 -12.08 3.56
N GLY A 84 8.53 -11.00 2.98
CA GLY A 84 8.90 -9.81 3.73
C GLY A 84 7.71 -8.93 4.08
N ASN A 85 8.02 -7.78 4.66
CA ASN A 85 7.06 -6.73 4.97
C ASN A 85 6.59 -6.03 3.69
N VAL A 86 5.29 -6.10 3.41
CA VAL A 86 4.71 -5.44 2.24
C VAL A 86 4.84 -3.92 2.41
N GLY A 87 5.52 -3.29 1.45
CA GLY A 87 5.69 -1.84 1.40
C GLY A 87 4.98 -1.24 0.19
N CYS A 88 4.40 -0.06 0.36
CA CYS A 88 3.84 0.75 -0.72
C CYS A 88 4.82 1.89 -1.04
N CYS A 89 5.43 1.89 -2.22
CA CYS A 89 6.24 3.02 -2.68
C CYS A 89 5.30 4.14 -3.14
N LEU A 90 4.92 5.01 -2.21
CA LEU A 90 4.01 6.11 -2.47
C LEU A 90 4.78 7.32 -2.99
N VAL A 91 4.31 7.87 -4.11
CA VAL A 91 4.86 9.06 -4.77
C VAL A 91 3.84 10.18 -4.65
N PHE A 92 4.28 11.37 -4.21
CA PHE A 92 3.42 12.55 -4.12
C PHE A 92 3.87 13.58 -5.16
N LEU A 93 3.05 13.79 -6.20
CA LEU A 93 3.44 14.51 -7.41
C LEU A 93 3.01 15.98 -7.42
N TYR A 94 2.41 16.47 -6.34
CA TYR A 94 1.95 17.85 -6.26
C TYR A 94 3.16 18.80 -6.24
N THR A 95 3.19 19.86 -7.06
CA THR A 95 4.38 20.72 -7.27
C THR A 95 4.44 21.99 -6.41
N ILE A 96 3.31 22.48 -5.88
CA ILE A 96 3.33 23.61 -4.92
C ILE A 96 3.71 23.10 -3.52
N THR A 97 4.16 23.99 -2.62
CA THR A 97 4.68 23.72 -1.26
C THR A 97 3.64 23.12 -0.30
N ASN A 98 3.14 21.94 -0.63
CA ASN A 98 2.27 21.10 0.16
C ASN A 98 3.02 19.84 0.57
N SER A 99 2.53 19.19 1.62
CA SER A 99 2.92 17.84 2.00
C SER A 99 1.68 16.96 2.09
N PHE A 100 1.86 15.67 1.80
CA PHE A 100 0.83 14.66 2.03
C PHE A 100 1.13 13.92 3.33
N SER A 101 0.18 13.88 4.25
CA SER A 101 0.34 13.18 5.53
C SER A 101 -0.51 11.93 5.58
N ILE A 102 0.09 10.83 6.01
CA ILE A 102 -0.61 9.62 6.44
C ILE A 102 -0.60 9.64 7.97
N ARG A 103 -1.79 9.54 8.58
CA ARG A 103 -2.01 9.52 10.02
C ARG A 103 -2.80 8.27 10.39
N LEU A 104 -2.41 7.61 11.47
CA LEU A 104 -3.15 6.48 12.07
C LEU A 104 -4.36 6.93 12.88
#